data_AF-A0A3A5KSE6-F1
#
_entry.id   AF-A0A3A5KSE6-F1
#
_cell.length_a   1.000
_cell.length_b   1.000
_cell.length_c   1.000
_cell.angle_alpha   90.00
_cell.angle_beta   90.00
_cell.angle_gamma   90.00
#
_symmetry.space_group_name_H-M   'P 1'
#
loop_
_entity.id
_entity.type
_entity.pdbx_description
1 polymer ?
#
loop_
_entity_poly.entity_id
_entity_poly.type
_entity_poly.pdbx_seq_one_letter_code
_entity_poly.pdbx_strand_id
1 'polypeptide(L)'
;MATESILLRLCNLDESPWSDIRGKPIDDRHLAQKLRPYGIKPKVVRIGTATQRGYHRTDFIDAWKRYLSPPPQESATYATRATAEAAE
;
A
#
# COMPACT_ATOMS: atom_id res chain seq x y z
N MET A 1 -5.65 12.94 -7.39
CA MET A 1 -6.31 13.08 -6.06
C MET A 1 -5.38 13.85 -5.16
N ALA A 2 -5.86 14.85 -4.43
CA ALA A 2 -5.06 15.59 -3.47
C ALA A 2 -4.71 14.71 -2.26
N THR A 3 -3.55 14.96 -1.64
CA THR A 3 -3.11 14.18 -0.47
C THR A 3 -4.06 14.38 0.71
N GLU A 4 -4.51 15.63 0.94
CA GLU A 4 -5.50 15.98 1.97
C GLU A 4 -6.79 15.15 1.89
N SER A 5 -7.34 14.96 0.70
CA SER A 5 -8.58 14.20 0.52
C SER A 5 -8.38 12.71 0.83
N ILE A 6 -7.18 12.17 0.60
CA ILE A 6 -6.85 10.79 0.94
C ILE A 6 -6.71 10.65 2.45
N LEU A 7 -6.02 11.57 3.11
CA LEU A 7 -5.87 11.57 4.57
C LEU A 7 -7.22 11.67 5.27
N LEU A 8 -8.10 12.60 4.83
CA LEU A 8 -9.45 12.73 5.38
C LEU A 8 -10.25 11.43 5.26
N ARG A 9 -10.23 10.78 4.08
CA ARG A 9 -10.93 9.50 3.90
C ARG A 9 -10.33 8.39 4.74
N LEU A 10 -9.00 8.33 4.87
CA LEU A 10 -8.34 7.31 5.69
C LEU A 10 -8.67 7.50 7.17
N CYS A 11 -8.65 8.72 7.68
CA CYS A 11 -9.01 9.02 9.06
C CYS A 11 -10.50 8.78 9.36
N ASN A 12 -11.36 8.86 8.35
CA ASN A 12 -12.81 8.60 8.48
C ASN A 12 -13.18 7.10 8.37
N LEU A 13 -12.20 6.20 8.30
CA LEU A 13 -12.43 4.76 8.34
C LEU A 13 -12.26 4.25 9.77
N ASP A 14 -13.36 4.07 10.50
CA ASP A 14 -13.35 3.56 11.88
C ASP A 14 -12.79 2.13 11.99
N GLU A 15 -12.91 1.33 10.92
CA GLU A 15 -12.36 -0.04 10.87
C GLU A 15 -10.83 -0.09 10.79
N SER A 16 -10.15 1.03 10.58
CA SER A 16 -8.70 1.06 10.41
C SER A 16 -8.03 2.09 11.30
N PRO A 17 -6.85 1.79 11.86
CA PRO A 17 -6.19 2.64 12.84
C PRO A 17 -5.56 3.91 12.24
N TRP A 18 -5.93 4.34 11.03
CA TRP A 18 -5.28 5.48 10.35
C TRP A 18 -5.44 6.82 11.10
N SER A 19 -6.51 6.96 11.88
CA SER A 19 -6.78 8.12 12.74
C SER A 19 -5.91 8.17 14.00
N ASP A 20 -5.40 7.04 14.47
CA ASP A 20 -4.51 6.92 15.65
C ASP A 20 -3.32 6.00 15.35
N ILE A 21 -2.56 6.31 14.30
CA ILE A 21 -1.29 5.63 14.08
C ILE A 21 -0.27 6.25 15.05
N ARG A 22 -0.07 5.56 16.18
CA ARG A 22 0.86 5.95 17.25
C ARG A 22 0.43 7.24 17.97
N GLY A 23 -0.84 7.38 18.31
CA GLY A 23 -1.38 8.54 19.05
C GLY A 23 -1.58 9.79 18.19
N LYS A 24 -1.45 9.69 16.87
CA LYS A 24 -1.64 10.82 15.93
C LYS A 24 -2.32 10.36 14.63
N PRO A 25 -3.14 11.24 14.02
CA PRO A 25 -3.66 10.98 12.68
C PRO A 25 -2.52 10.87 11.68
N ILE A 26 -2.73 10.03 10.66
CA ILE A 26 -1.77 9.88 9.57
C ILE A 26 -1.52 11.23 8.89
N ASP A 27 -0.25 11.56 8.71
CA ASP A 27 0.20 12.80 8.08
C ASP A 27 0.66 12.55 6.64
N ASP A 28 0.78 13.60 5.84
CA ASP A 28 1.17 13.54 4.43
C ASP A 28 2.51 12.80 4.23
N ARG A 29 3.47 13.06 5.13
CA ARG A 29 4.80 12.47 5.16
C ARG A 29 4.76 11.01 5.55
N HIS A 30 3.93 10.64 6.53
CA HIS A 30 3.76 9.25 6.94
C HIS A 30 3.07 8.42 5.85
N LEU A 31 2.05 8.99 5.19
CA LEU A 31 1.43 8.36 4.04
C LEU A 31 2.45 8.14 2.92
N ALA A 32 3.24 9.16 2.58
CA ALA A 32 4.29 9.03 1.57
C ALA A 32 5.34 7.95 1.95
N GLN A 33 5.73 7.86 3.23
CA GLN A 33 6.65 6.82 3.70
C GLN A 33 6.07 5.41 3.58
N LYS A 34 4.78 5.23 3.88
CA LYS A 34 4.10 3.94 3.73
C LYS A 34 3.90 3.54 2.26
N LEU A 35 3.71 4.53 1.37
CA LEU A 35 3.51 4.32 -0.06
C LEU A 35 4.81 4.12 -0.86
N ARG A 36 5.93 4.65 -0.36
CA ARG A 36 7.29 4.47 -0.94
C ARG A 36 7.67 3.02 -1.29
N PRO A 37 7.50 2.01 -0.41
CA PRO A 37 7.86 0.62 -0.75
C PRO A 37 7.03 0.06 -1.91
N TYR A 38 5.83 0.58 -2.14
CA TYR A 38 4.97 0.22 -3.27
C TYR A 38 5.30 0.96 -4.57
N GLY A 39 6.36 1.80 -4.58
CA GLY A 39 6.72 2.63 -5.73
C GLY A 39 5.84 3.87 -5.92
N ILE A 40 4.86 4.08 -5.04
CA ILE A 40 3.93 5.22 -5.11
C ILE A 40 4.57 6.42 -4.42
N LYS A 41 4.82 7.48 -5.19
CA LYS A 41 5.43 8.73 -4.71
C LYS A 41 4.46 9.90 -4.86
N PRO A 42 4.43 10.84 -3.89
CA PRO A 42 3.63 12.06 -4.02
C PRO A 42 4.19 12.90 -5.18
N LYS A 43 3.34 13.19 -6.16
CA LYS A 43 3.65 14.03 -7.31
C LYS A 43 2.95 15.38 -7.15
N VAL A 44 3.50 16.40 -7.80
CA VAL A 44 2.80 17.68 -7.91
C VAL A 44 1.70 17.51 -8.94
N VAL A 45 0.45 17.60 -8.50
CA VAL A 45 -0.72 17.43 -9.36
C VAL A 45 -1.46 18.76 -9.41
N ARG A 46 -1.72 19.24 -10.63
CA ARG A 46 -2.53 20.44 -10.83
C ARG A 46 -4.00 20.06 -10.78
N ILE A 47 -4.70 20.50 -9.74
CA ILE A 47 -6.13 20.25 -9.54
C ILE A 47 -6.83 21.61 -9.66
N GLY A 48 -7.40 21.87 -10.83
CA GLY A 48 -7.99 23.18 -11.14
C GLY A 48 -6.94 24.29 -11.17
N THR A 49 -7.14 25.31 -10.31
CA THR A 49 -6.24 26.46 -10.16
C THR A 49 -5.13 26.26 -9.12
N ALA A 50 -5.21 25.19 -8.30
CA ALA A 50 -4.24 24.92 -7.24
C ALA A 50 -3.24 23.84 -7.65
N THR A 51 -1.98 24.11 -7.35
CA THR A 51 -0.89 23.13 -7.48
C THR A 51 -0.64 22.51 -6.11
N GLN A 52 -1.14 21.29 -5.91
CA GLN A 52 -0.99 20.58 -4.65
C GLN A 52 -0.22 19.27 -4.82
N ARG A 53 0.28 18.73 -3.71
CA ARG A 53 0.86 17.38 -3.69
C ARG A 53 -0.27 16.37 -3.70
N GLY A 54 -0.21 15.42 -4.63
CA GLY A 54 -1.22 14.41 -4.81
C GLY A 54 -0.68 13.13 -5.42
N TYR A 55 -1.61 12.23 -5.70
CA TYR A 55 -1.32 10.92 -6.24
C TYR A 55 -2.22 10.65 -7.43
N HIS A 56 -1.68 9.92 -8.41
CA HIS A 56 -2.45 9.42 -9.53
C HIS A 56 -3.08 8.08 -9.17
N ARG A 57 -4.33 7.89 -9.60
CA ARG A 57 -5.06 6.63 -9.39
C ARG A 57 -4.34 5.45 -10.05
N THR A 58 -3.65 5.69 -11.17
CA THR A 58 -2.86 4.69 -11.89
C THR A 58 -1.72 4.11 -11.06
N ASP A 59 -1.05 4.93 -10.24
CA ASP A 59 0.03 4.48 -9.35
C ASP A 59 -0.52 3.49 -8.30
N PHE A 60 -1.75 3.73 -7.80
CA PHE A 60 -2.42 2.79 -6.90
C PHE A 60 -2.91 1.53 -7.61
N ILE A 61 -3.43 1.64 -8.83
CA ILE A 61 -3.92 0.48 -9.60
C ILE A 61 -2.79 -0.50 -9.88
N ASP A 62 -1.58 -0.03 -10.24
CA ASP A 62 -0.41 -0.90 -10.42
C ASP A 62 -0.08 -1.66 -9.13
N ALA A 63 0.00 -0.94 -8.00
CA ALA A 63 0.26 -1.55 -6.70
C ALA A 63 -0.84 -2.53 -6.28
N TRP A 64 -2.12 -2.17 -6.46
CA TRP A 64 -3.24 -3.06 -6.16
C TRP A 64 -3.22 -4.30 -7.05
N LYS A 65 -2.94 -4.18 -8.35
CA LYS A 65 -2.78 -5.35 -9.22
C LYS A 65 -1.64 -6.26 -8.77
N ARG A 66 -0.56 -5.69 -8.22
CA ARG A 66 0.59 -6.47 -7.75
C ARG A 66 0.38 -7.16 -6.40
N TYR A 67 -0.27 -6.48 -5.46
CA TYR A 67 -0.38 -6.94 -4.07
C TYR A 67 -1.78 -7.42 -3.67
N LEU A 68 -2.83 -7.02 -4.40
CA LEU A 68 -4.22 -7.44 -4.19
C LEU A 68 -4.74 -8.40 -5.27
N SER A 69 -3.97 -8.68 -6.34
CA SER A 69 -4.33 -9.83 -7.19
C SER A 69 -4.21 -11.10 -6.35
N PRO A 70 -5.15 -12.04 -6.47
CA PRO A 70 -4.93 -13.37 -5.94
C PRO A 70 -3.60 -13.88 -6.50
N PRO A 71 -2.76 -14.56 -5.70
CA PRO A 71 -1.57 -15.18 -6.22
C PRO A 71 -1.97 -16.01 -7.45
N PRO A 72 -1.15 -16.05 -8.52
CA PRO A 72 -1.34 -17.06 -9.54
C PRO A 72 -1.43 -18.40 -8.81
N GLN A 73 -2.56 -19.09 -8.96
CA GLN A 73 -2.64 -20.49 -8.57
C GLN A 73 -1.66 -21.25 -9.47
N GLU A 74 -0.38 -21.32 -9.07
CA GLU A 74 0.59 -22.35 -9.48
C GLU A 74 1.95 -22.08 -8.80
N SER A 75 2.12 -22.66 -7.62
CA SER A 75 3.22 -23.61 -7.37
C SER A 75 3.05 -24.18 -5.98
N ALA A 76 2.34 -25.32 -5.94
CA ALA A 76 2.77 -26.40 -5.08
C ALA A 76 4.28 -26.64 -5.30
N THR A 77 4.99 -27.02 -4.24
CA THR A 77 6.42 -27.36 -4.21
C THR A 77 7.35 -26.25 -3.71
N TYR A 78 7.31 -26.01 -2.40
CA TYR A 78 8.51 -26.26 -1.60
C TYR A 78 8.10 -27.13 -0.40
N ALA A 79 7.84 -28.40 -0.71
CA ALA A 79 8.05 -29.46 0.27
C ALA A 79 9.56 -29.50 0.51
N THR A 80 10.02 -28.85 1.58
CA THR A 80 11.33 -29.13 2.15
C THR A 80 11.29 -30.59 2.58
N ARG A 81 11.90 -31.42 1.73
CA ARG A 81 12.18 -32.86 1.87
C ARG A 81 12.11 -33.35 3.31
N ALA A 82 11.12 -34.19 3.60
CA ALA A 82 11.24 -35.15 4.68
C ALA A 82 12.47 -36.01 4.40
N THR A 83 13.46 -35.93 5.28
CA THR A 83 14.54 -36.91 5.40
C THR A 83 13.90 -38.25 5.78
N ALA A 84 13.62 -39.06 4.77
CA ALA A 84 13.54 -40.50 4.90
C ALA A 84 14.66 -41.06 4.04
N GLU A 85 15.89 -40.99 4.56
CA GLU A 85 16.99 -41.81 4.07
C GLU A 85 17.28 -42.84 5.15
N ALA A 86 17.09 -44.10 4.76
CA ALA A 86 17.31 -45.27 5.58
C ALA A 86 18.82 -45.51 5.81
N ALA A 87 19.18 -45.65 7.07
CA ALA A 87 20.24 -46.51 7.60
C ALA A 87 19.68 -46.93 8.96
N GLU A 88 19.55 -48.19 9.35
CA GLU A 88 20.24 -49.45 9.02
C GLU A 88 19.29 -50.60 9.38
#